data_AF-A0A496ZP29-F1
#
_entry.id   AF-A0A496ZP29-F1
#
_cell.length_a   1.000
_cell.length_b   1.000
_cell.length_c   1.000
_cell.angle_alpha   90.00
_cell.angle_beta   90.00
_cell.angle_gamma   90.00
#
_symmetry.space_group_name_H-M   'P 1'
#
loop_
_entity.id
_entity.type
_entity.pdbx_description
1 polymer ?
#
loop_
_entity_poly.entity_id
_entity_poly.type
_entity_poly.pdbx_seq_one_letter_code
_entity_poly.pdbx_strand_id
1 'polypeptide(L)'
;MTSEKVQHFLENHNLTYLFLLLANKESDRLSALPPIVKKKLKGKITSLALEHIATGEIPDYIVPEETVKERKMDAIIDEMDEENWEILNI
;
A
#
# COMPACT_ATOMS: atom_id res chain seq x y z
N MET A 1 -14.66 -15.31 -1.90
CA MET A 1 -13.95 -16.58 -1.62
C MET A 1 -12.56 -16.25 -1.14
N THR A 2 -12.13 -16.82 -0.02
CA THR A 2 -10.73 -16.85 0.42
C THR A 2 -9.91 -17.70 -0.57
N SER A 3 -8.68 -17.27 -0.85
CA SER A 3 -7.75 -18.00 -1.73
C SER A 3 -7.46 -19.39 -1.15
N GLU A 4 -7.37 -20.41 -2.02
CA GLU A 4 -6.99 -21.78 -1.63
C GLU A 4 -5.66 -21.81 -0.87
N LYS A 5 -4.74 -20.91 -1.21
CA LYS A 5 -3.43 -20.77 -0.54
C LYS A 5 -3.59 -20.32 0.92
N VAL A 6 -4.51 -19.39 1.19
CA VAL A 6 -4.80 -18.91 2.54
C VAL A 6 -5.43 -20.02 3.37
N GLN A 7 -6.36 -20.77 2.77
CA GLN A 7 -7.00 -21.90 3.43
C GLN A 7 -5.98 -22.99 3.78
N HIS A 8 -5.13 -23.37 2.83
CA HIS A 8 -4.05 -24.33 3.04
C HIS A 8 -3.09 -23.88 4.15
N PHE A 9 -2.75 -22.58 4.23
CA PHE A 9 -1.92 -22.07 5.32
C PHE A 9 -2.59 -22.28 6.68
N LEU A 10 -3.87 -21.88 6.80
CA LEU A 10 -4.62 -21.96 8.06
C LEU A 10 -4.86 -23.39 8.53
N GLU A 11 -5.04 -24.34 7.62
CA GLU A 11 -5.28 -25.74 7.95
C GLU A 11 -4.01 -26.47 8.40
N ASN A 12 -2.85 -26.09 7.85
CA ASN A 12 -1.59 -26.78 8.11
C ASN A 12 -0.71 -26.12 9.18
N HIS A 13 -1.05 -24.90 9.63
CA HIS A 13 -0.25 -24.15 10.59
C HIS A 13 -1.09 -23.66 11.77
N ASN A 14 -0.64 -23.95 12.99
CA ASN A 14 -1.28 -23.45 14.22
C ASN A 14 -0.77 -22.04 14.60
N LEU A 15 -0.78 -21.11 13.65
CA LEU A 15 -0.25 -19.75 13.79
C LEU A 15 -1.24 -18.66 13.36
N THR A 16 -2.55 -18.95 13.43
CA THR A 16 -3.61 -18.08 12.91
C THR A 16 -3.54 -16.64 13.43
N TYR A 17 -3.27 -16.45 14.72
CA TYR A 17 -3.14 -15.10 15.28
C TYR A 17 -1.96 -14.33 14.70
N LEU A 18 -0.78 -14.95 14.64
CA LEU A 18 0.41 -14.34 14.04
C LEU A 18 0.21 -14.06 12.56
N PHE A 19 -0.41 -14.99 11.83
CA PHE A 19 -0.78 -14.82 10.43
C PHE A 19 -1.65 -13.58 10.21
N LEU A 20 -2.72 -13.42 11.00
CA LEU A 20 -3.60 -12.26 10.91
C LEU A 20 -2.90 -10.96 11.29
N LEU A 21 -2.01 -10.99 12.29
CA LEU A 21 -1.22 -9.84 12.70
C LEU A 21 -0.29 -9.37 11.56
N LEU A 22 0.40 -10.31 10.91
CA LEU A 22 1.27 -10.03 9.78
C LEU A 22 0.47 -9.55 8.56
N ALA A 23 -0.67 -10.18 8.28
CA ALA A 23 -1.55 -9.76 7.18
C ALA A 23 -2.09 -8.34 7.41
N ASN A 24 -2.35 -7.95 8.67
CA ASN A 24 -2.74 -6.58 8.99
C ASN A 24 -1.59 -5.59 8.70
N LYS A 25 -0.36 -5.92 9.08
CA LYS A 25 0.82 -5.09 8.77
C LYS A 25 1.09 -4.98 7.28
N GLU A 26 0.90 -6.05 6.53
CA GLU A 26 1.02 -6.02 5.09
C GLU A 26 -0.09 -5.19 4.44
N SER A 27 -1.32 -5.26 4.97
CA SER A 27 -2.43 -4.41 4.52
C SER A 27 -2.13 -2.92 4.72
N ASP A 28 -1.54 -2.55 5.87
CA ASP A 28 -1.09 -1.18 6.13
C ASP A 28 -0.02 -0.75 5.11
N ARG A 29 0.98 -1.60 4.85
CA ARG A 29 2.04 -1.35 3.85
C ARG A 29 1.46 -1.12 2.45
N LEU A 30 0.58 -2.00 2.00
CA LEU A 30 -0.08 -1.90 0.69
C LEU A 30 -0.95 -0.65 0.57
N SER A 31 -1.61 -0.24 1.67
CA SER A 31 -2.44 0.97 1.71
C SER A 31 -1.60 2.25 1.63
N ALA A 32 -0.40 2.22 2.20
CA ALA A 32 0.58 3.30 2.15
C ALA A 32 1.28 3.45 0.79
N LEU A 33 1.10 2.49 -0.14
CA LEU A 33 1.70 2.59 -1.47
C LEU A 33 1.18 3.81 -2.26
N PRO A 34 2.01 4.37 -3.16
CA PRO A 34 1.57 5.44 -4.04
C PRO A 34 0.36 5.04 -4.89
N PRO A 35 -0.62 5.93 -5.12
CA PRO A 35 -1.80 5.66 -5.94
C PRO A 35 -1.51 5.07 -7.33
N ILE A 36 -0.39 5.44 -7.97
CA ILE A 36 0.05 4.83 -9.24
C ILE A 36 0.28 3.32 -9.09
N VAL A 37 0.86 2.89 -7.98
CA VAL A 37 1.07 1.47 -7.66
C VAL A 37 -0.25 0.83 -7.25
N LYS A 38 -1.04 1.48 -6.40
CA LYS A 38 -2.34 0.97 -5.95
C LYS A 38 -3.30 0.71 -7.10
N LYS A 39 -3.28 1.54 -8.16
CA LYS A 39 -4.06 1.34 -9.39
C LYS A 39 -3.68 0.04 -10.13
N LYS A 40 -2.45 -0.46 -9.96
CA LYS A 40 -1.98 -1.72 -10.56
C LYS A 40 -2.33 -2.95 -9.72
N LEU A 41 -2.69 -2.77 -8.45
CA LEU A 41 -3.12 -3.87 -7.59
C LEU A 41 -4.46 -4.39 -8.09
N LYS A 42 -4.54 -5.70 -8.36
CA LYS A 42 -5.77 -6.36 -8.78
C LYS A 42 -6.42 -7.02 -7.57
N GLY A 43 -7.55 -6.47 -7.12
CA GLY A 43 -8.33 -7.01 -6.02
C GLY A 43 -8.30 -6.15 -4.76
N LYS A 44 -8.87 -6.68 -3.67
CA LYS A 44 -8.91 -5.98 -2.38
C LYS A 44 -7.56 -6.11 -1.69
N ILE A 45 -7.08 -5.01 -1.10
CA ILE A 45 -5.81 -4.96 -0.36
C ILE A 45 -5.75 -6.05 0.71
N THR A 46 -6.84 -6.25 1.45
CA THR A 46 -6.92 -7.27 2.50
C THR A 46 -6.76 -8.69 1.94
N SER A 47 -7.29 -8.98 0.75
CA SER A 47 -7.11 -10.28 0.10
C SER A 47 -5.68 -10.50 -0.37
N LEU A 48 -5.05 -9.48 -0.94
CA LEU A 48 -3.65 -9.52 -1.36
C LEU A 48 -2.71 -9.70 -0.16
N ALA A 49 -2.95 -8.97 0.93
CA ALA A 49 -2.15 -9.08 2.14
C ALA A 49 -2.22 -10.48 2.76
N LEU A 50 -3.41 -11.08 2.83
CA LEU A 50 -3.57 -12.46 3.30
C LEU A 50 -2.82 -13.46 2.39
N GLU A 51 -2.85 -13.25 1.08
CA GLU A 51 -2.16 -14.12 0.13
C GLU A 51 -0.63 -13.98 0.24
N HIS A 52 -0.09 -12.75 0.30
CA HIS A 52 1.34 -12.50 0.46
C HIS A 52 1.91 -13.20 1.71
N ILE A 53 1.20 -13.11 2.84
CA ILE A 53 1.64 -13.76 4.08
C ILE A 53 1.46 -15.28 4.00
N ALA A 54 0.39 -15.78 3.38
CA ALA A 54 0.15 -17.22 3.25
C ALA A 54 1.19 -17.91 2.35
N THR A 55 1.69 -17.22 1.31
CA THR A 55 2.74 -17.75 0.42
C THR A 55 4.15 -17.42 0.89
N GLY A 56 4.31 -16.45 1.78
CA GLY A 56 5.62 -15.89 2.13
C GLY A 56 6.23 -15.04 0.99
N GLU A 57 5.45 -14.68 -0.02
CA GLU A 57 5.89 -13.86 -1.15
C GLU A 57 5.39 -12.43 -0.98
N ILE A 58 6.28 -11.53 -0.53
CA ILE A 58 5.98 -10.10 -0.34
C ILE A 58 6.59 -9.31 -1.50
N PRO A 59 5.79 -8.75 -2.43
CA PRO A 59 6.31 -8.02 -3.57
C PRO A 59 6.93 -6.67 -3.19
N ASP A 60 8.03 -6.35 -3.87
CA ASP A 60 8.65 -5.03 -3.88
C ASP A 60 8.00 -4.16 -4.97
N TYR A 61 7.60 -2.95 -4.59
CA TYR A 61 7.02 -1.98 -5.52
C TYR A 61 8.00 -0.84 -5.74
N ILE A 62 8.69 -0.87 -6.88
CA ILE A 62 9.63 0.19 -7.26
C ILE A 62 8.85 1.30 -7.95
N VAL A 63 9.02 2.52 -7.45
CA VAL A 63 8.41 3.72 -8.00
C VAL A 63 9.54 4.64 -8.47
N PRO A 64 9.58 5.05 -9.76
CA PRO A 64 10.59 5.98 -10.24
C PRO A 64 10.56 7.27 -9.42
N GLU A 65 11.73 7.74 -8.96
CA GLU A 65 11.84 8.89 -8.04
C GLU A 65 11.15 10.17 -8.56
N GLU A 66 11.10 10.35 -9.88
CA GLU A 66 10.45 11.48 -10.55
C GLU A 66 8.96 11.61 -10.15
N THR A 67 8.26 10.48 -10.06
CA THR A 67 6.82 10.44 -9.70
C THR A 67 6.56 10.72 -8.21
N VAL A 68 7.61 10.67 -7.37
CA VAL A 68 7.52 10.98 -5.93
C VAL A 68 7.70 12.49 -5.68
N LYS A 69 8.48 13.17 -6.52
CA LYS A 69 8.74 14.62 -6.43
C LYS A 69 7.53 15.46 -6.84
N GLU A 70 6.84 15.07 -7.91
CA GLU A 70 5.62 15.75 -8.39
C GLU A 70 4.57 15.84 -7.27
N ARG A 71 4.38 14.77 -6.50
CA ARG A 71 3.40 14.73 -5.39
C ARG A 71 3.76 15.59 -4.19
N LYS A 72 5.05 15.76 -3.89
CA LYS A 72 5.46 16.71 -2.84
C LYS A 72 5.09 18.12 -3.27
N MET A 73 5.26 18.44 -4.56
CA MET A 73 4.83 19.73 -5.10
C MET A 73 3.31 19.88 -5.07
N ASP A 74 2.55 18.87 -5.51
CA ASP A 74 1.08 18.91 -5.51
C ASP A 74 0.50 19.06 -4.10
N ALA A 75 1.04 18.33 -3.11
CA ALA A 75 0.61 18.44 -1.72
C ALA A 75 1.00 19.81 -1.10
N ILE A 76 2.13 20.40 -1.51
CA ILE A 76 2.49 21.76 -1.09
C ILE A 76 1.55 22.77 -1.73
N ILE A 77 1.19 22.61 -3.01
CA ILE A 77 0.26 23.50 -3.73
C ILE A 77 -1.14 23.43 -3.10
N ASP A 78 -1.62 22.25 -2.73
CA ASP A 78 -2.91 22.05 -2.06
C ASP A 78 -2.93 22.64 -0.63
N GLU A 79 -1.77 22.83 0.01
CA GLU A 79 -1.61 23.46 1.33
C GLU A 79 -1.30 24.97 1.25
N MET A 80 -1.12 25.53 0.05
CA MET A 80 -0.90 26.97 -0.14
C MET A 80 -2.24 27.70 -0.25
N ASP A 81 -2.69 28.33 0.83
CA ASP A 81 -3.81 29.29 0.82
C ASP A 81 -3.52 30.49 -0.11
N GLU A 82 -4.56 31.10 -0.69
CA GLU A 82 -4.48 32.19 -1.70
C GLU A 82 -3.57 33.36 -1.29
N GLU A 83 -3.40 33.64 0.01
CA GLU A 83 -2.49 34.70 0.51
C GLU A 83 -1.00 34.42 0.24
N ASN A 84 -0.60 33.15 0.11
CA ASN A 84 0.81 32.77 -0.07
C ASN A 84 1.26 32.85 -1.55
N TRP A 85 0.32 32.99 -2.48
CA TRP A 85 0.59 33.14 -3.92
C TRP A 85 1.14 34.52 -4.30
N GLU A 86 0.84 35.56 -3.53
CA GLU A 86 1.28 36.94 -3.84
C GLU A 86 2.76 37.21 -3.49
N ILE A 87 3.36 36.42 -2.59
CA ILE A 87 4.75 36.61 -2.15
C ILE A 87 5.76 36.10 -3.19
N LEU A 88 5.36 35.18 -4.07
CA LEU A 88 6.23 34.59 -5.11
C LEU A 88 6.28 35.39 -6.42
N ASN A 89 5.50 36.45 -6.55
CA ASN A 89 5.43 37.30 -7.75
C ASN A 89 6.03 38.72 -7.54
N ILE A 90 6.92 38.90 -6.56
CA ILE A 90 7.75 40.11 -6.40
C ILE A 90 9.20 39.81 -6.78
#